data_AF-A0A1F2WDE9-F1
#
_entry.id   AF-A0A1F2WDE9-F1
#
_cell.length_a   1.000
_cell.length_b   1.000
_cell.length_c   1.000
_cell.angle_alpha   90.00
_cell.angle_beta   90.00
_cell.angle_gamma   90.00
#
_symmetry.space_group_name_H-M   'P 1'
#
loop_
_entity.id
_entity.type
_entity.pdbx_description
1 polymer ?
#
loop_
_entity_poly.entity_id
_entity_poly.type
_entity_poly.pdbx_seq_one_letter_code
_entity_poly.pdbx_strand_id
1 'polypeptide(L)'
;MSDLHARERQDPEWGRPVADLIEDDEVVGLAYEDEGDLFVEFYPDADGESRLYDVADLQRVLDTVVSMLGGAPDPAPEMAGEPGTGRPEEHPVDTLATQFDRRAARRGPEDEGFYPYDVATGIIARCNDLGLAVVSMEGFTLHPDRIDPVGGCSADLGDAFRGEPWPTFLAGCNLQAVTLLERWPRRPSFAIAFEVQDAEGEVFVL
;
A
#
# COMPACT_ATOMS: atom_id res chain seq x y z
N MET A 1 -13.09 -27.02 -7.86
CA MET A 1 -11.94 -26.32 -7.29
C MET A 1 -10.80 -27.29 -7.47
N SER A 2 -9.90 -26.98 -8.40
CA SER A 2 -8.69 -27.76 -8.64
C SER A 2 -7.77 -27.61 -7.43
N ASP A 3 -7.08 -28.69 -7.05
CA ASP A 3 -6.23 -28.74 -5.85
C ASP A 3 -4.79 -28.40 -6.22
N LEU A 4 -4.38 -27.15 -5.97
CA LEU A 4 -3.02 -26.68 -6.20
C LEU A 4 -2.16 -26.91 -4.96
N HIS A 5 -1.10 -27.71 -5.09
CA HIS A 5 -0.16 -27.97 -4.01
C HIS A 5 1.29 -28.03 -4.51
N ALA A 6 2.24 -27.87 -3.59
CA ALA A 6 3.67 -27.94 -3.88
C ALA A 6 4.26 -29.29 -3.41
N ARG A 7 5.17 -29.87 -4.20
CA ARG A 7 5.91 -31.08 -3.83
C ARG A 7 7.41 -30.88 -4.05
N GLU A 8 8.19 -31.06 -3.00
CA GLU A 8 9.66 -31.04 -3.09
C GLU A 8 10.17 -32.20 -3.95
N ARG A 9 11.11 -31.90 -4.85
CA ARG A 9 11.81 -32.84 -5.72
C ARG A 9 13.31 -32.50 -5.71
N GLN A 10 14.16 -33.52 -5.68
CA GLN A 10 15.58 -33.34 -5.87
C GLN A 10 15.89 -33.30 -7.38
N ASP A 11 16.30 -32.14 -7.90
CA ASP A 11 16.57 -32.02 -9.32
C ASP A 11 18.02 -32.42 -9.65
N PRO A 12 18.23 -33.44 -10.51
CA PRO A 12 19.57 -33.93 -10.83
C PRO A 12 20.38 -32.99 -11.73
N GLU A 13 19.74 -32.09 -12.49
CA GLU A 13 20.44 -31.10 -13.33
C GLU A 13 20.92 -29.92 -12.49
N TRP A 14 20.15 -29.52 -11.49
CA TRP A 14 20.45 -28.36 -10.64
C TRP A 14 21.25 -28.74 -9.38
N GLY A 15 21.19 -30.01 -8.96
CA GLY A 15 21.91 -30.52 -7.78
C GLY A 15 21.40 -29.97 -6.44
N ARG A 16 20.24 -29.31 -6.44
CA ARG A 16 19.59 -28.67 -5.28
C ARG A 16 18.09 -29.00 -5.25
N PRO A 17 17.41 -28.87 -4.10
CA PRO A 17 15.98 -29.09 -4.00
C PRO A 17 15.21 -28.02 -4.80
N VAL A 18 14.16 -28.46 -5.49
CA VAL A 18 13.17 -27.63 -6.17
C VAL A 18 11.77 -28.08 -5.72
N ALA A 19 10.74 -27.27 -5.97
CA ALA A 19 9.37 -27.62 -5.66
C ALA A 19 8.51 -27.58 -6.94
N ASP A 20 7.94 -28.73 -7.33
CA ASP A 20 6.96 -28.81 -8.40
C ASP A 20 5.63 -28.21 -7.90
N LEU A 21 4.98 -27.37 -8.70
CA LEU A 21 3.61 -26.93 -8.48
C LEU A 21 2.67 -27.85 -9.24
N ILE A 22 1.75 -28.50 -8.53
CA ILE A 22 0.88 -29.55 -9.08
C ILE A 22 -0.58 -29.10 -8.96
N GLU A 23 -1.25 -29.03 -10.11
CA GLU A 23 -2.70 -28.83 -10.21
C GLU A 23 -3.30 -30.06 -10.88
N ASP A 24 -4.27 -30.72 -10.22
CA ASP A 24 -4.98 -31.89 -10.77
C ASP A 24 -4.05 -33.01 -11.31
N ASP A 25 -2.98 -33.32 -10.57
CA ASP A 25 -1.91 -34.28 -10.89
C ASP A 25 -0.97 -33.90 -12.06
N GLU A 26 -1.12 -32.70 -12.63
CA GLU A 26 -0.22 -32.15 -13.66
C GLU A 26 0.74 -31.11 -13.06
N VAL A 27 2.00 -31.14 -13.50
CA VAL A 27 3.00 -30.13 -13.09
C VAL A 27 2.77 -28.87 -13.91
N VAL A 28 2.27 -27.83 -13.24
CA VAL A 28 1.94 -26.52 -13.84
C VAL A 28 3.00 -25.46 -13.57
N GLY A 29 4.05 -25.80 -12.83
CA GLY A 29 5.15 -24.89 -12.56
C GLY A 29 6.24 -25.47 -11.68
N LEU A 30 7.26 -24.66 -11.44
CA LEU A 30 8.44 -25.01 -10.66
C LEU A 30 8.88 -23.81 -9.82
N ALA A 31 9.13 -24.03 -8.54
CA ALA A 31 9.80 -23.07 -7.67
C ALA A 31 11.21 -23.53 -7.32
N TYR A 32 12.17 -22.62 -7.33
CA TYR A 32 13.58 -22.89 -7.07
C TYR A 32 14.27 -21.66 -6.50
N GLU A 33 15.31 -21.89 -5.69
CA GLU A 33 16.20 -20.83 -5.22
C GLU A 33 17.33 -20.62 -6.22
N ASP A 34 17.65 -19.38 -6.55
CA ASP A 34 18.82 -19.00 -7.34
C ASP A 34 19.50 -17.76 -6.78
N GLU A 35 20.82 -17.84 -6.57
CA GLU A 35 21.65 -16.77 -5.98
C GLU A 35 21.11 -16.15 -4.67
N GLY A 36 20.35 -16.90 -3.88
CA GLY A 36 19.73 -16.45 -2.63
C GLY A 36 18.30 -15.89 -2.75
N ASP A 37 17.78 -15.76 -3.97
CA ASP A 37 16.42 -15.33 -4.26
C ASP A 37 15.54 -16.54 -4.65
N LEU A 38 14.25 -16.50 -4.28
CA LEU A 38 13.32 -17.61 -4.57
C LEU A 38 12.45 -17.24 -5.75
N PHE A 39 12.50 -18.04 -6.81
CA PHE A 39 11.72 -17.84 -8.02
C PHE A 39 10.66 -18.92 -8.19
N VAL A 40 9.59 -18.57 -8.90
CA VAL A 40 8.54 -19.48 -9.35
C VAL A 40 8.25 -19.26 -10.82
N GLU A 41 8.25 -20.34 -11.57
CA GLU A 41 7.94 -20.38 -12.99
C GLU A 41 6.62 -21.12 -13.20
N PHE A 42 5.68 -20.49 -13.90
CA PHE A 42 4.43 -21.13 -14.31
C PHE A 42 4.51 -21.54 -15.77
N TYR A 43 4.17 -22.81 -16.03
CA TYR A 43 4.05 -23.37 -17.36
C TYR A 43 2.62 -23.15 -17.84
N PRO A 44 2.40 -22.28 -18.84
CA PRO A 44 1.10 -22.22 -19.49
C PRO A 44 0.84 -23.51 -20.27
N ASP A 45 -0.42 -23.72 -20.63
CA ASP A 45 -0.81 -24.79 -21.54
C ASP A 45 -0.22 -24.60 -22.95
N ALA A 46 -0.51 -25.57 -23.82
CA ALA A 46 0.27 -26.05 -24.97
C ALA A 46 0.93 -25.05 -25.94
N ASP A 47 0.72 -23.74 -25.83
CA ASP A 47 1.27 -22.70 -26.72
C ASP A 47 1.82 -21.45 -26.00
N GLY A 48 1.84 -21.40 -24.66
CA GLY A 48 2.32 -20.22 -23.94
C GLY A 48 3.82 -20.23 -23.59
N GLU A 49 4.43 -19.06 -23.46
CA GLU A 49 5.75 -18.91 -22.85
C GLU A 49 5.64 -18.99 -21.32
N SER A 50 6.58 -19.71 -20.70
CA SER A 50 6.66 -19.80 -19.25
C SER A 50 6.84 -18.42 -18.61
N ARG A 51 6.18 -18.23 -17.46
CA ARG A 51 6.21 -16.95 -16.74
C ARG A 51 6.96 -17.10 -15.44
N LEU A 52 8.06 -16.37 -15.33
CA LEU A 52 8.91 -16.34 -14.15
C LEU A 52 8.56 -15.16 -13.25
N TYR A 53 8.44 -15.41 -11.97
CA TYR A 53 8.22 -14.40 -10.93
C TYR A 53 9.16 -14.64 -9.76
N ASP A 54 9.59 -13.55 -9.12
CA ASP A 54 10.13 -13.62 -7.77
C ASP A 54 8.98 -13.95 -6.80
N VAL A 55 9.21 -14.88 -5.86
CA VAL A 55 8.18 -15.38 -4.95
C VAL A 55 7.76 -14.29 -3.97
N ALA A 56 8.68 -13.47 -3.48
CA ALA A 56 8.35 -12.41 -2.53
C ALA A 56 7.45 -11.34 -3.21
N ASP A 57 7.76 -10.98 -4.45
CA ASP A 57 6.92 -10.09 -5.25
C ASP A 57 5.55 -10.71 -5.56
N LEU A 58 5.50 -11.99 -5.95
CA LEU A 58 4.23 -12.67 -6.22
C LEU A 58 3.36 -12.75 -4.96
N GLN A 59 3.93 -13.10 -3.81
CA GLN A 59 3.22 -13.11 -2.53
C GLN A 59 2.65 -11.73 -2.20
N ARG A 60 3.46 -10.68 -2.33
CA ARG A 60 3.01 -9.29 -2.12
C ARG A 60 1.85 -8.91 -3.03
N VAL A 61 1.88 -9.32 -4.29
CA VAL A 61 0.77 -9.08 -5.23
C VAL A 61 -0.47 -9.88 -4.85
N LEU A 62 -0.34 -11.16 -4.48
CA LEU A 62 -1.47 -11.99 -4.08
C LEU A 62 -2.12 -11.49 -2.79
N ASP A 63 -1.34 -11.09 -1.79
CA ASP A 63 -1.84 -10.47 -0.55
C ASP A 63 -2.58 -9.16 -0.84
N THR A 64 -2.12 -8.40 -1.84
CA THR A 64 -2.79 -7.19 -2.31
C THR A 64 -4.13 -7.52 -2.98
N VAL A 65 -4.18 -8.53 -3.85
CA VAL A 65 -5.42 -8.98 -4.50
C VAL A 65 -6.43 -9.49 -3.48
N VAL A 66 -5.96 -10.28 -2.51
CA VAL A 66 -6.75 -10.79 -1.39
C VAL A 66 -7.35 -9.64 -0.58
N SER A 67 -6.57 -8.60 -0.30
CA SER A 67 -7.03 -7.37 0.35
C SER A 67 -8.05 -6.60 -0.50
N MET A 68 -7.85 -6.52 -1.82
CA MET A 68 -8.76 -5.84 -2.75
C MET A 68 -10.11 -6.56 -2.88
N LEU A 69 -10.12 -7.88 -2.83
CA LEU A 69 -11.33 -8.70 -2.98
C LEU A 69 -12.03 -8.98 -1.65
N GLY A 70 -11.58 -8.35 -0.56
CA GLY A 70 -12.18 -8.50 0.78
C GLY A 70 -11.95 -9.87 1.42
N GLY A 71 -10.99 -10.65 0.92
CA GLY A 71 -10.60 -11.92 1.51
C GLY A 71 -9.65 -11.69 2.68
N ALA A 72 -10.07 -11.07 3.78
CA ALA A 72 -9.18 -11.01 4.94
C ALA A 72 -8.75 -12.45 5.34
N PRO A 73 -7.46 -12.71 5.65
CA PRO A 73 -7.12 -13.91 6.40
C PRO A 73 -7.93 -13.87 7.70
N ASP A 74 -8.64 -14.97 7.96
CA ASP A 74 -9.63 -15.12 9.03
C ASP A 74 -9.17 -14.42 10.31
N PRO A 75 -9.75 -13.26 10.69
CA PRO A 75 -9.46 -12.69 11.99
C PRO A 75 -10.03 -13.65 13.04
N ALA A 76 -9.22 -13.97 14.06
CA ALA A 76 -9.68 -14.67 15.25
C ALA A 76 -11.03 -14.10 15.73
N PRO A 77 -11.95 -14.94 16.26
CA PRO A 77 -13.37 -14.66 16.24
C PRO A 77 -13.71 -13.35 16.95
N GLU A 78 -14.36 -12.45 16.20
CA GLU A 78 -14.92 -11.20 16.70
C GLU A 78 -16.00 -11.48 17.75
N MET A 79 -15.79 -10.91 18.93
CA MET A 79 -16.85 -10.76 19.93
C MET A 79 -17.82 -9.69 19.47
N ALA A 80 -19.07 -10.13 19.28
CA ALA A 80 -20.26 -9.36 18.93
C ALA A 80 -20.33 -7.94 19.53
N GLY A 81 -20.68 -6.97 18.68
CA GLY A 81 -21.20 -5.66 19.06
C GLY A 81 -22.30 -5.23 18.08
N GLU A 82 -23.53 -5.13 18.58
CA GLU A 82 -24.75 -4.77 17.86
C GLU A 82 -24.72 -3.37 17.18
N PRO A 83 -25.59 -3.11 16.18
CA PRO A 83 -25.62 -1.84 15.46
C PRO A 83 -26.26 -0.74 16.31
N GLY A 84 -25.46 0.25 16.69
CA GLY A 84 -25.90 1.43 17.43
C GLY A 84 -26.38 2.55 16.50
N THR A 85 -27.64 2.93 16.67
CA THR A 85 -28.29 4.10 16.07
C THR A 85 -27.64 5.44 16.50
N GLY A 86 -27.37 6.33 15.53
CA GLY A 86 -27.57 7.78 15.69
C GLY A 86 -26.37 8.65 16.10
N ARG A 87 -25.53 9.02 15.14
CA ARG A 87 -24.80 10.30 15.07
C ARG A 87 -24.69 10.65 13.57
N PRO A 88 -24.78 11.92 13.12
CA PRO A 88 -24.32 12.24 11.78
C PRO A 88 -22.88 11.72 11.68
N GLU A 89 -22.62 10.86 10.70
CA GLU A 89 -21.26 10.37 10.44
C GLU A 89 -20.39 11.61 10.22
N GLU A 90 -19.45 11.83 11.14
CA GLU A 90 -18.48 12.91 11.07
C GLU A 90 -17.69 12.70 9.78
N HIS A 91 -17.49 13.76 8.99
CA HIS A 91 -16.86 13.62 7.68
C HIS A 91 -15.51 12.91 7.85
N PRO A 92 -15.13 11.96 6.98
CA PRO A 92 -13.89 11.21 7.15
C PRO A 92 -12.67 12.14 7.33
N VAL A 93 -12.64 13.26 6.62
CA VAL A 93 -11.58 14.28 6.78
C VAL A 93 -11.62 14.96 8.15
N ASP A 94 -12.79 15.26 8.71
CA ASP A 94 -12.89 15.85 10.07
C ASP A 94 -12.35 14.88 11.13
N THR A 95 -12.60 13.58 10.95
CA THR A 95 -12.04 12.52 11.79
C THR A 95 -10.51 12.49 11.68
N LEU A 96 -9.97 12.60 10.46
CA LEU A 96 -8.54 12.64 10.19
C LEU A 96 -7.88 13.89 10.81
N ALA A 97 -8.44 15.08 10.57
CA ALA A 97 -7.95 16.35 11.10
C ALA A 97 -7.97 16.36 12.63
N THR A 98 -9.06 15.93 13.26
CA THR A 98 -9.18 15.82 14.72
C THR A 98 -8.07 14.96 15.35
N GLN A 99 -7.67 13.89 14.66
CA GLN A 99 -6.65 12.97 15.14
C GLN A 99 -5.22 13.51 14.94
N PHE A 100 -4.97 14.24 13.84
CA PHE A 100 -3.61 14.55 13.40
C PHE A 100 -3.21 16.03 13.49
N ASP A 101 -4.14 16.98 13.47
CA ASP A 101 -3.82 18.43 13.48
C ASP A 101 -2.89 18.83 14.62
N ARG A 102 -3.16 18.32 15.83
CA ARG A 102 -2.35 18.61 17.02
C ARG A 102 -0.96 17.96 16.98
N ARG A 103 -0.72 17.07 16.03
CA ARG A 103 0.54 16.35 15.82
C ARG A 103 1.38 16.97 14.70
N ALA A 104 0.88 17.99 14.01
CA ALA A 104 1.69 18.78 13.10
C ALA A 104 2.86 19.44 13.85
N ALA A 105 4.07 19.36 13.30
CA ALA A 105 5.24 20.05 13.86
C ALA A 105 5.16 21.56 13.67
N ARG A 106 4.43 22.00 12.64
CA ARG A 106 4.11 23.40 12.35
C ARG A 106 2.78 23.48 11.61
N ARG A 107 2.07 24.59 11.80
CA ARG A 107 0.93 24.98 10.96
C ARG A 107 1.32 26.14 10.05
N GLY A 108 0.92 26.07 8.80
CA GLY A 108 1.09 27.12 7.82
C GLY A 108 0.00 28.20 7.92
N PRO A 109 0.01 29.18 7.01
CA PRO A 109 -0.89 30.32 7.04
C PRO A 109 -2.35 29.98 6.73
N GLU A 110 -2.61 28.90 6.00
CA GLU A 110 -3.95 28.43 5.62
C GLU A 110 -4.37 27.19 6.44
N ASP A 111 -3.83 27.06 7.65
CA ASP A 111 -4.02 25.90 8.53
C ASP A 111 -3.49 24.56 7.97
N GLU A 112 -2.69 24.56 6.90
CA GLU A 112 -1.93 23.38 6.44
C GLU A 112 -0.98 22.85 7.54
N GLY A 113 -0.95 21.55 7.73
CA GLY A 113 -0.11 20.82 8.66
C GLY A 113 1.20 20.36 8.02
N PHE A 114 2.30 20.60 8.72
CA PHE A 114 3.61 20.03 8.39
C PHE A 114 3.93 18.89 9.35
N TYR A 115 3.80 17.65 8.88
CA TYR A 115 3.84 16.46 9.71
C TYR A 115 5.21 15.78 9.69
N PRO A 116 5.80 15.44 10.85
CA PRO A 116 6.97 14.56 10.92
C PRO A 116 6.69 13.19 10.30
N TYR A 117 7.76 12.47 9.93
CA TYR A 117 7.68 11.16 9.27
C TYR A 117 6.74 10.15 9.95
N ASP A 118 6.83 10.00 11.27
CA ASP A 118 6.02 9.05 12.04
C ASP A 118 4.53 9.42 12.02
N VAL A 119 4.24 10.72 12.07
CA VAL A 119 2.88 11.25 11.97
C VAL A 119 2.35 11.08 10.54
N ALA A 120 3.16 11.40 9.53
CA ALA A 120 2.86 11.23 8.10
C ALA A 120 2.54 9.76 7.76
N THR A 121 3.30 8.81 8.30
CA THR A 121 3.01 7.37 8.14
C THR A 121 1.64 7.00 8.72
N GLY A 122 1.31 7.57 9.89
CA GLY A 122 0.01 7.37 10.53
C GLY A 122 -1.15 8.00 9.75
N ILE A 123 -0.94 9.16 9.12
CA ILE A 123 -1.94 9.82 8.28
C ILE A 123 -2.29 8.93 7.08
N ILE A 124 -1.28 8.47 6.33
CA ILE A 124 -1.52 7.63 5.14
C ILE A 124 -2.24 6.33 5.51
N ALA A 125 -1.84 5.69 6.61
CA ALA A 125 -2.52 4.51 7.12
C ALA A 125 -3.98 4.80 7.48
N ARG A 126 -4.25 5.94 8.14
CA ARG A 126 -5.60 6.32 8.51
C ARG A 126 -6.48 6.71 7.32
N CYS A 127 -5.90 7.27 6.27
CA CYS A 127 -6.61 7.53 5.01
C CYS A 127 -7.20 6.24 4.43
N ASN A 128 -6.47 5.12 4.47
CA ASN A 128 -7.02 3.81 4.05
C ASN A 128 -8.24 3.40 4.88
N ASP A 129 -8.17 3.50 6.21
CA ASP A 129 -9.29 3.14 7.10
C ASP A 129 -10.54 3.99 6.86
N LEU A 130 -10.34 5.25 6.48
CA LEU A 130 -11.38 6.26 6.33
C LEU A 130 -11.92 6.37 4.91
N GLY A 131 -11.39 5.58 3.97
CA GLY A 131 -11.79 5.67 2.58
C GLY A 131 -11.37 6.99 1.92
N LEU A 132 -10.22 7.54 2.31
CA LEU A 132 -9.60 8.74 1.72
C LEU A 132 -8.36 8.38 0.91
N ALA A 133 -8.13 9.09 -0.19
CA ALA A 133 -6.95 8.93 -1.03
C ALA A 133 -5.96 10.08 -0.78
N VAL A 134 -4.69 9.78 -0.55
CA VAL A 134 -3.62 10.79 -0.52
C VAL A 134 -3.25 11.15 -1.95
N VAL A 135 -3.69 12.32 -2.41
CA VAL A 135 -3.56 12.73 -3.82
C VAL A 135 -2.36 13.64 -4.08
N SER A 136 -1.82 14.28 -3.04
CA SER A 136 -0.59 15.05 -3.13
C SER A 136 0.24 14.93 -1.87
N MET A 137 1.56 14.93 -2.05
CA MET A 137 2.54 14.99 -0.97
C MET A 137 3.65 15.95 -1.33
N GLU A 138 4.03 16.83 -0.41
CA GLU A 138 5.20 17.68 -0.56
C GLU A 138 6.04 17.70 0.72
N GLY A 139 7.35 17.53 0.54
CA GLY A 139 8.35 17.44 1.60
C GLY A 139 9.09 18.75 1.78
N PHE A 140 9.23 19.17 3.04
CA PHE A 140 9.82 20.44 3.42
C PHE A 140 10.90 20.27 4.48
N THR A 141 11.86 21.20 4.49
CA THR A 141 12.74 21.42 5.63
C THR A 141 12.19 22.54 6.50
N LEU A 142 11.89 22.22 7.75
CA LEU A 142 11.45 23.16 8.77
C LEU A 142 12.65 23.87 9.41
N HIS A 143 12.74 25.17 9.17
CA HIS A 143 13.63 26.08 9.90
C HIS A 143 12.85 26.80 11.00
N PRO A 144 13.48 27.37 12.04
CA PRO A 144 12.74 28.09 13.09
C PRO A 144 11.82 29.20 12.57
N ASP A 145 12.20 29.87 11.48
CA ASP A 145 11.57 31.07 10.92
C ASP A 145 10.97 30.87 9.52
N ARG A 146 11.27 29.77 8.84
CA ARG A 146 10.79 29.49 7.48
C ARG A 146 10.61 28.01 7.19
N ILE A 147 10.04 27.73 6.03
CA ILE A 147 9.79 26.40 5.50
C ILE A 147 10.33 26.40 4.07
N ASP A 148 11.27 25.50 3.78
CA ASP A 148 11.90 25.42 2.46
C ASP A 148 11.53 24.07 1.80
N PRO A 149 10.97 24.06 0.57
CA PRO A 149 10.65 22.81 -0.11
C PRO A 149 11.91 22.01 -0.44
N VAL A 150 11.81 20.69 -0.38
CA VAL A 150 12.92 19.78 -0.67
C VAL A 150 12.76 19.23 -2.09
N GLY A 151 13.67 19.62 -2.97
CA GLY A 151 13.69 19.12 -4.34
C GLY A 151 13.68 17.58 -4.41
N GLY A 152 12.82 17.03 -5.26
CA GLY A 152 12.63 15.58 -5.40
C GLY A 152 11.72 14.94 -4.34
N CYS A 153 11.22 15.71 -3.38
CA CYS A 153 10.21 15.27 -2.41
C CYS A 153 8.87 15.94 -2.70
N SER A 154 8.32 15.73 -3.90
CA SER A 154 7.00 16.19 -4.30
C SER A 154 6.38 15.15 -5.21
N ALA A 155 5.09 14.87 -5.03
CA ALA A 155 4.36 13.90 -5.81
C ALA A 155 2.89 14.30 -5.95
N ASP A 156 2.43 14.36 -7.20
CA ASP A 156 1.02 14.43 -7.57
C ASP A 156 0.54 13.00 -7.88
N LEU A 157 -0.10 12.39 -6.89
CA LEU A 157 -0.59 11.02 -6.92
C LEU A 157 -1.97 10.95 -7.60
N GLY A 158 -2.77 12.00 -7.47
CA GLY A 158 -4.08 12.10 -8.10
C GLY A 158 -3.99 12.09 -9.64
N ASP A 159 -3.00 12.78 -10.21
CA ASP A 159 -2.74 12.72 -11.66
C ASP A 159 -2.27 11.32 -12.10
N ALA A 160 -1.41 10.68 -11.31
CA ALA A 160 -0.82 9.38 -11.65
C ALA A 160 -1.84 8.24 -11.77
N PHE A 161 -2.92 8.27 -11.00
CA PHE A 161 -3.99 7.27 -11.01
C PHE A 161 -5.30 7.79 -11.64
N ARG A 162 -5.26 8.93 -12.34
CA ARG A 162 -6.47 9.56 -12.90
C ARG A 162 -7.23 8.59 -13.82
N GLY A 163 -8.53 8.48 -13.59
CA GLY A 163 -9.45 7.69 -14.42
C GLY A 163 -9.68 6.27 -13.93
N GLU A 164 -8.95 5.83 -12.91
CA GLU A 164 -9.21 4.57 -12.22
C GLU A 164 -10.52 4.62 -11.42
N PRO A 165 -11.22 3.47 -11.25
CA PRO A 165 -12.32 3.37 -10.31
C PRO A 165 -11.89 3.76 -8.88
N TRP A 166 -12.78 4.37 -8.10
CA TRP A 166 -12.46 4.89 -6.75
C TRP A 166 -11.66 3.91 -5.85
N PRO A 167 -12.04 2.62 -5.71
CA PRO A 167 -11.27 1.70 -4.89
C PRO A 167 -9.82 1.49 -5.38
N THR A 168 -9.62 1.45 -6.70
CA THR A 168 -8.29 1.33 -7.32
C THR A 168 -7.49 2.63 -7.19
N PHE A 169 -8.13 3.77 -7.41
CA PHE A 169 -7.54 5.10 -7.25
C PHE A 169 -7.00 5.31 -5.83
N LEU A 170 -7.84 5.07 -4.83
CA LEU A 170 -7.49 5.21 -3.42
C LEU A 170 -6.33 4.28 -3.04
N ALA A 171 -6.42 2.99 -3.39
CA ALA A 171 -5.39 2.02 -3.07
C ALA A 171 -4.05 2.37 -3.74
N GLY A 172 -4.07 2.77 -5.02
CA GLY A 172 -2.89 3.18 -5.76
C GLY A 172 -2.23 4.43 -5.15
N CYS A 173 -3.02 5.47 -4.88
CA CYS A 173 -2.56 6.70 -4.26
C CYS A 173 -1.89 6.42 -2.90
N ASN A 174 -2.58 5.71 -2.00
CA ASN A 174 -2.09 5.47 -0.64
C ASN A 174 -0.86 4.54 -0.63
N LEU A 175 -0.80 3.54 -1.50
CA LEU A 175 0.38 2.68 -1.64
C LEU A 175 1.59 3.45 -2.15
N GLN A 176 1.40 4.30 -3.17
CA GLN A 176 2.47 5.10 -3.72
C GLN A 176 2.95 6.17 -2.71
N ALA A 177 2.03 6.74 -1.92
CA ALA A 177 2.35 7.64 -0.82
C ALA A 177 3.29 6.98 0.21
N VAL A 178 2.98 5.75 0.65
CA VAL A 178 3.86 4.98 1.55
C VAL A 178 5.23 4.73 0.90
N THR A 179 5.23 4.25 -0.35
CA THR A 179 6.46 3.91 -1.07
C THR A 179 7.39 5.11 -1.26
N LEU A 180 6.84 6.28 -1.55
CA LEU A 180 7.61 7.52 -1.66
C LEU A 180 8.12 7.97 -0.31
N LEU A 181 7.27 7.96 0.72
CA LEU A 181 7.65 8.37 2.06
C LEU A 181 8.84 7.56 2.58
N GLU A 182 8.88 6.24 2.33
CA GLU A 182 10.00 5.37 2.71
C GLU A 182 11.35 5.80 2.13
N ARG A 183 11.35 6.45 0.97
CA ARG A 183 12.54 6.93 0.25
C ARG A 183 12.91 8.36 0.63
N TRP A 184 12.02 9.08 1.30
CA TRP A 184 12.23 10.48 1.69
C TRP A 184 13.09 10.60 2.96
N PRO A 185 13.70 11.79 3.19
CA PRO A 185 14.59 11.99 4.33
C PRO A 185 13.93 11.72 5.70
N ARG A 186 14.61 10.96 6.57
CA ARG A 186 14.15 10.64 7.93
C ARG A 186 14.79 11.51 9.03
N ARG A 187 14.99 12.79 8.75
CA ARG A 187 15.65 13.73 9.69
C ARG A 187 14.61 14.56 10.46
N PRO A 188 14.88 14.98 11.71
CA PRO A 188 13.89 15.69 12.55
C PRO A 188 13.35 17.01 11.96
N SER A 189 14.13 17.66 11.08
CA SER A 189 13.73 18.90 10.42
C SER A 189 12.93 18.67 9.15
N PHE A 190 12.69 17.43 8.73
CA PHE A 190 11.91 17.12 7.53
C PHE A 190 10.45 16.88 7.92
N ALA A 191 9.54 17.52 7.21
CA ALA A 191 8.11 17.39 7.40
C ALA A 191 7.38 17.33 6.06
N ILE A 192 6.16 16.79 6.08
CA ILE A 192 5.36 16.53 4.89
C ILE A 192 4.02 17.27 5.02
N ALA A 193 3.59 17.93 3.94
CA ALA A 193 2.22 18.41 3.77
C ALA A 193 1.46 17.45 2.84
N PHE A 194 0.15 17.35 3.04
CA PHE A 194 -0.71 16.39 2.34
C PHE A 194 -1.93 17.09 1.76
N GLU A 195 -2.35 16.62 0.58
CA GLU A 195 -3.72 16.79 0.11
C GLU A 195 -4.37 15.40 0.04
N VAL A 196 -5.60 15.32 0.54
CA VAL A 196 -6.41 14.10 0.50
C VAL A 196 -7.70 14.35 -0.26
N GLN A 197 -8.17 13.32 -0.95
CA GLN A 197 -9.40 13.35 -1.71
C GLN A 197 -10.40 12.33 -1.14
N ASP A 198 -11.68 12.66 -1.17
CA ASP A 198 -12.77 11.73 -0.88
C ASP A 198 -13.39 11.10 -2.14
N ALA A 199 -14.37 10.22 -1.94
CA ALA A 199 -15.05 9.51 -3.02
C ALA A 199 -15.92 10.43 -3.91
N GLU A 200 -16.28 11.62 -3.42
CA GLU A 200 -17.03 12.62 -4.17
C GLU A 200 -16.11 13.48 -5.06
N GLY A 201 -14.80 13.39 -4.84
CA GLY A 201 -13.78 14.11 -5.57
C GLY A 201 -13.40 15.45 -4.94
N GLU A 202 -13.86 15.73 -3.72
CA GLU A 202 -13.45 16.91 -2.97
C GLU A 202 -12.02 16.70 -2.44
N VAL A 203 -11.18 17.73 -2.58
CA VAL A 203 -9.78 17.72 -2.16
C VAL A 203 -9.59 18.63 -0.96
N PHE A 204 -8.92 18.12 0.06
CA PHE A 204 -8.71 18.77 1.34
C PHE A 204 -7.23 18.84 1.66
N VAL A 205 -6.77 20.00 2.11
CA VAL A 205 -5.44 20.19 2.68
C VAL A 205 -5.49 19.84 4.16
N LEU A 206 -4.53 19.04 4.62
CA LEU A 206 -4.36 18.68 6.05
C LEU A 206 -3.36 19.63 6.73
#